data_AF-A0A812YMR1-F1
#
_entry.id   AF-A0A812YMR1-F1
#
_cell.length_a   1.000
_cell.length_b   1.000
_cell.length_c   1.000
_cell.angle_alpha   90.00
_cell.angle_beta   90.00
_cell.angle_gamma   90.00
#
_symmetry.space_group_name_H-M   'P 1'
#
loop_
_entity.id
_entity.type
_entity.pdbx_description
1 polymer ?
#
loop_
_entity_poly.entity_id
_entity_poly.type
_entity_poly.pdbx_seq_one_letter_code
_entity_poly.pdbx_strand_id
1 'polypeptide(L)'
;MRLEPAEGPVGLSYELGHLASLLLVVVLIGLGMAARHVAWFTVERSELLRYVTFKVLFPLYLLRQLWVINLSFGLVSLLPVSLAVHILWFFLSQQLSRFTPEASEVMEKSGRPYATLVGWAVLMSQGENMAFTYPLIAEASLPDGLAVAVMWDLGANVWLCQGLLWGVAAIYSPQVQASAYAPIDQPGEGEDLPDMFLDDLKVRRLGFFAGLPAGAKDMAMQAVISSVLLRACLVGIGLNLIQLPLPGILDDGLRYVGSLCKVMLYFLVGLYADFNLSANDFKFVVAVLSQRLLAQIILAVLVMIAIPMPSIVARDVIVVTILSSGPSVLMHILAETGYGPHLVKLCVTGSLISTLLCLTLQTALLVHFHRG
;
A
#
# COMPACT_ATOMS: atom_id res chain seq x y z
N MET A 1 13.07 -30.70 -11.86
CA MET A 1 13.37 -30.13 -13.19
C MET A 1 13.88 -28.71 -12.99
N ARG A 2 15.17 -28.46 -13.22
CA ARG A 2 15.68 -27.10 -13.33
C ARG A 2 15.20 -26.59 -14.68
N LEU A 3 14.34 -25.56 -14.68
CA LEU A 3 14.02 -24.83 -15.90
C LEU A 3 15.28 -24.06 -16.26
N GLU A 4 15.95 -24.47 -17.34
CA GLU A 4 16.97 -23.64 -17.95
C GLU A 4 16.30 -22.35 -18.45
N PRO A 5 16.93 -21.17 -18.25
CA PRO A 5 16.41 -19.93 -18.80
C PRO A 5 16.42 -20.05 -20.33
N ALA A 6 15.27 -19.82 -20.95
CA ALA A 6 15.16 -19.86 -22.39
C ALA A 6 15.99 -18.72 -22.99
N GLU A 7 17.13 -19.05 -23.59
CA GLU A 7 17.87 -18.19 -24.51
C GLU A 7 17.04 -18.01 -25.79
N GLY A 8 16.04 -17.14 -25.72
CA GLY A 8 15.25 -16.68 -26.86
C GLY A 8 15.20 -15.15 -26.89
N PRO A 9 14.93 -14.53 -28.05
CA PRO A 9 14.93 -13.08 -28.15
C PRO A 9 13.87 -12.50 -27.20
N VAL A 10 14.35 -11.81 -26.16
CA VAL A 10 13.58 -11.18 -25.06
C VAL A 10 12.63 -10.06 -25.54
N GLY A 11 12.43 -9.89 -26.86
CA GLY A 11 11.62 -8.81 -27.43
C GLY A 11 10.14 -9.18 -27.55
N LEU A 12 9.79 -10.04 -28.51
CA LEU A 12 8.41 -10.10 -29.00
C LEU A 12 7.45 -10.85 -28.07
N SER A 13 7.86 -11.99 -27.50
CA SER A 13 7.02 -12.79 -26.59
C SER A 13 6.82 -12.12 -25.24
N TYR A 14 7.85 -11.43 -24.76
CA TYR A 14 7.82 -10.61 -23.55
C TYR A 14 6.88 -9.40 -23.74
N GLU A 15 7.04 -8.64 -24.83
CA GLU A 15 6.18 -7.50 -25.15
C GLU A 15 4.71 -7.92 -25.32
N LEU A 16 4.44 -9.05 -25.98
CA LEU A 16 3.08 -9.59 -26.16
C LEU A 16 2.46 -10.08 -24.85
N GLY A 17 3.23 -10.77 -24.00
CA GLY A 17 2.76 -11.24 -22.68
C GLY A 17 2.47 -10.08 -21.72
N HIS A 18 3.33 -9.06 -21.74
CA HIS A 18 3.16 -7.84 -20.97
C HIS A 18 1.93 -7.06 -21.45
N LEU A 19 1.76 -6.90 -22.77
CA LEU A 19 0.60 -6.24 -23.36
C LEU A 19 -0.71 -6.97 -23.02
N ALA A 20 -0.73 -8.31 -23.10
CA ALA A 20 -1.90 -9.10 -22.73
C ALA A 20 -2.27 -8.96 -21.24
N SER A 21 -1.27 -8.91 -20.35
CA SER A 21 -1.47 -8.72 -18.92
C SER A 21 -2.00 -7.32 -18.61
N LEU A 22 -1.45 -6.28 -19.24
CA LEU A 22 -1.97 -4.91 -19.16
C LEU A 22 -3.39 -4.80 -19.69
N LEU A 23 -3.68 -5.43 -20.83
CA LEU A 23 -5.02 -5.44 -21.42
C LEU A 23 -6.03 -6.11 -20.46
N LEU A 24 -5.67 -7.23 -19.84
CA LEU A 24 -6.50 -7.91 -18.85
C LEU A 24 -6.80 -7.00 -17.65
N VAL A 25 -5.80 -6.29 -17.12
CA VAL A 25 -5.98 -5.32 -16.02
C VAL A 25 -6.97 -4.23 -16.44
N VAL A 26 -6.77 -3.63 -17.62
CA VAL A 26 -7.65 -2.57 -18.15
C VAL A 26 -9.09 -3.08 -18.34
N VAL A 27 -9.25 -4.29 -18.89
CA VAL A 27 -10.57 -4.92 -19.07
C VAL A 27 -11.26 -5.15 -17.74
N LEU A 28 -10.56 -5.69 -16.73
CA LEU A 28 -11.14 -5.97 -15.42
C LEU A 28 -11.54 -4.69 -14.67
N ILE A 29 -10.72 -3.65 -14.74
CA ILE A 29 -11.06 -2.32 -14.21
C ILE A 29 -12.28 -1.75 -14.96
N GLY A 30 -12.29 -1.82 -16.29
CA GLY A 30 -13.42 -1.38 -17.11
C GLY A 30 -14.72 -2.12 -16.80
N LEU A 31 -14.65 -3.42 -16.55
CA LEU A 31 -15.80 -4.22 -16.13
C LEU A 31 -16.32 -3.78 -14.75
N GLY A 32 -15.44 -3.48 -13.79
CA GLY A 32 -15.84 -2.93 -12.49
C GLY A 32 -16.55 -1.59 -12.63
N MET A 33 -16.01 -0.69 -13.45
CA MET A 33 -16.61 0.62 -13.73
C MET A 33 -17.99 0.47 -14.40
N ALA A 34 -18.09 -0.40 -15.41
CA ALA A 34 -19.35 -0.67 -16.09
C ALA A 34 -20.38 -1.23 -15.11
N ALA A 35 -20.02 -2.23 -14.30
CA ALA A 35 -20.90 -2.83 -13.30
C ALA A 35 -21.45 -1.80 -12.31
N ARG A 36 -20.65 -0.79 -11.94
CA ARG A 36 -21.12 0.36 -11.14
C ARG A 36 -22.13 1.20 -11.92
N HIS A 37 -21.81 1.58 -13.16
CA HIS A 37 -22.66 2.46 -13.97
C HIS A 37 -24.05 1.88 -14.24
N VAL A 38 -24.16 0.56 -14.45
CA VAL A 38 -25.46 -0.13 -14.59
C VAL A 38 -26.08 -0.56 -13.25
N ALA A 39 -25.51 -0.12 -12.12
CA ALA A 39 -25.97 -0.45 -10.77
C ALA A 39 -26.16 -1.96 -10.52
N TRP A 40 -25.31 -2.80 -11.13
CA TRP A 40 -25.36 -4.26 -10.95
C TRP A 40 -25.05 -4.69 -9.51
N PHE A 41 -24.30 -3.86 -8.78
CA PHE A 41 -23.94 -4.09 -7.39
C PHE A 41 -24.64 -3.09 -6.46
N THR A 42 -25.36 -3.61 -5.47
CA THR A 42 -25.79 -2.82 -4.31
C THR A 42 -24.59 -2.54 -3.41
N VAL A 43 -24.72 -1.58 -2.49
CA VAL A 43 -23.69 -1.29 -1.49
C VAL A 43 -23.32 -2.55 -0.70
N GLU A 44 -24.29 -3.36 -0.27
CA GLU A 44 -23.98 -4.58 0.49
C GLU A 44 -23.19 -5.61 -0.33
N ARG A 45 -23.47 -5.73 -1.63
CA ARG A 45 -22.74 -6.66 -2.50
C ARG A 45 -21.30 -6.20 -2.73
N SER A 46 -21.08 -4.90 -2.92
CA SER A 46 -19.74 -4.32 -3.03
C SER A 46 -18.93 -4.52 -1.75
N GLU A 47 -19.58 -4.33 -0.60
CA GLU A 47 -18.96 -4.56 0.71
C GLU A 47 -18.63 -6.03 0.97
N LEU A 48 -19.53 -6.95 0.61
CA LEU A 48 -19.25 -8.39 0.70
C LEU A 48 -18.07 -8.78 -0.21
N LEU A 49 -18.04 -8.27 -1.44
CA LEU A 49 -16.95 -8.54 -2.38
C LEU A 49 -15.61 -8.01 -1.86
N ARG A 50 -15.59 -6.79 -1.32
CA ARG A 50 -14.44 -6.18 -0.64
C ARG A 50 -14.00 -7.06 0.53
N TYR A 51 -14.93 -7.46 1.39
CA TYR A 51 -14.65 -8.29 2.56
C TYR A 51 -14.03 -9.63 2.17
N VAL A 52 -14.65 -10.38 1.25
CA VAL A 52 -14.13 -11.68 0.79
C VAL A 52 -12.74 -11.51 0.18
N THR A 53 -12.53 -10.46 -0.63
CA THR A 53 -11.24 -10.21 -1.26
C THR A 53 -10.14 -9.96 -0.22
N PHE A 54 -10.35 -9.01 0.70
CA PHE A 54 -9.29 -8.57 1.63
C PHE A 54 -9.18 -9.39 2.92
N LYS A 55 -10.23 -10.09 3.35
CA LYS A 55 -10.20 -10.93 4.57
C LYS A 55 -10.03 -12.42 4.28
N VAL A 56 -10.24 -12.89 3.06
CA VAL A 56 -10.12 -14.31 2.69
C VAL A 56 -9.11 -14.52 1.58
N LEU A 57 -9.37 -14.00 0.37
CA LEU A 57 -8.56 -14.32 -0.81
C LEU A 57 -7.14 -13.77 -0.69
N PHE A 58 -7.00 -12.51 -0.27
CA PHE A 58 -5.70 -11.85 -0.21
C PHE A 58 -4.80 -12.41 0.90
N PRO A 59 -5.27 -12.66 2.13
CA PRO A 59 -4.47 -13.35 3.14
C PRO A 59 -4.01 -14.75 2.69
N LEU A 60 -4.87 -15.53 2.04
CA LEU A 60 -4.49 -16.86 1.53
C LEU A 60 -3.47 -16.78 0.40
N TYR A 61 -3.60 -15.78 -0.49
CA TYR A 61 -2.58 -15.48 -1.49
C TYR A 61 -1.22 -15.19 -0.85
N LEU A 62 -1.19 -14.27 0.13
CA LEU A 62 0.04 -13.88 0.83
C LEU A 62 0.67 -15.05 1.59
N LEU A 63 -0.16 -15.81 2.31
CA LEU A 63 0.27 -17.00 3.05
C LEU A 63 1.05 -17.95 2.14
N ARG A 64 0.49 -18.27 0.96
CA ARG A 64 1.14 -19.16 0.00
C ARG A 64 2.48 -18.59 -0.45
N GLN A 65 2.51 -17.35 -0.92
CA GLN A 65 3.72 -16.73 -1.47
C GLN A 65 4.86 -16.73 -0.44
N LEU A 66 4.54 -16.43 0.82
CA LEU A 66 5.52 -16.38 1.90
C LEU A 66 5.93 -17.77 2.41
N TRP A 67 5.06 -18.77 2.29
CA TRP A 67 5.37 -20.14 2.68
C TRP A 67 6.28 -20.83 1.64
N VAL A 68 6.07 -20.62 0.34
CA VAL A 68 6.83 -21.34 -0.70
C VAL A 68 8.15 -20.69 -1.10
N ILE A 69 8.39 -19.43 -0.72
CA ILE A 69 9.57 -18.73 -1.20
C ILE A 69 10.86 -19.27 -0.57
N ASN A 70 11.91 -19.43 -1.36
CA ASN A 70 13.19 -19.86 -0.84
C ASN A 70 13.93 -18.69 -0.16
N LEU A 71 13.78 -18.55 1.16
CA LEU A 71 14.50 -17.53 1.94
C LEU A 71 15.95 -17.97 2.13
N SER A 72 16.87 -17.39 1.37
CA SER A 72 18.30 -17.58 1.56
C SER A 72 18.81 -16.75 2.74
N PHE A 73 19.59 -17.37 3.63
CA PHE A 73 20.28 -16.66 4.72
C PHE A 73 21.21 -15.54 4.22
N GLY A 74 21.70 -15.63 2.97
CA GLY A 74 22.52 -14.59 2.35
C GLY A 74 21.80 -13.27 2.10
N LEU A 75 20.46 -13.27 2.11
CA LEU A 75 19.62 -12.08 1.89
C LEU A 75 19.05 -11.49 3.18
N VAL A 76 19.30 -12.12 4.34
CA VAL A 76 18.76 -11.69 5.65
C VAL A 76 19.23 -10.29 6.04
N SER A 77 20.42 -9.88 5.59
CA SER A 77 20.94 -8.51 5.79
C SER A 77 20.08 -7.43 5.14
N LEU A 78 19.23 -7.78 4.16
CA LEU A 78 18.28 -6.83 3.54
C LEU A 78 17.12 -6.47 4.47
N LEU A 79 16.77 -7.32 5.44
CA LEU A 79 15.65 -7.07 6.35
C LEU A 79 15.83 -5.77 7.16
N PRO A 80 16.94 -5.57 7.92
CA PRO A 80 17.13 -4.35 8.69
C PRO A 80 17.29 -3.11 7.80
N VAL A 81 17.90 -3.25 6.61
CA VAL A 81 18.05 -2.15 5.65
C VAL A 81 16.68 -1.73 5.13
N SER A 82 15.86 -2.68 4.72
CA SER A 82 14.49 -2.43 4.29
C SER A 82 13.68 -1.75 5.39
N LEU A 83 13.75 -2.27 6.62
CA LEU A 83 13.07 -1.68 7.78
C LEU A 83 13.46 -0.21 7.98
N ALA A 84 14.75 0.09 7.97
CA ALA A 84 15.26 1.46 8.13
C ALA A 84 14.78 2.38 7.01
N VAL A 85 14.83 1.93 5.75
CA VAL A 85 14.39 2.71 4.58
C VAL A 85 12.90 3.02 4.65
N HIS A 86 12.05 2.07 5.03
CA HIS A 86 10.62 2.31 5.12
C HIS A 86 10.23 3.11 6.36
N ILE A 87 10.96 3.00 7.47
CA ILE A 87 10.80 3.92 8.61
C ILE A 87 11.10 5.36 8.15
N LEU A 88 12.19 5.56 7.42
CA LEU A 88 12.54 6.86 6.85
C LEU A 88 11.46 7.34 5.87
N TRP A 89 11.00 6.47 4.97
CA TRP A 89 9.91 6.77 4.04
C TRP A 89 8.64 7.19 4.77
N PHE A 90 8.26 6.44 5.80
CA PHE A 90 7.08 6.74 6.61
C PHE A 90 7.18 8.13 7.22
N PHE A 91 8.29 8.44 7.90
CA PHE A 91 8.47 9.76 8.52
C PHE A 91 8.56 10.89 7.48
N LEU A 92 9.28 10.69 6.38
CA LEU A 92 9.36 11.67 5.30
C LEU A 92 7.97 11.97 4.74
N SER A 93 7.18 10.92 4.49
CA SER A 93 5.82 11.07 3.98
C SER A 93 4.90 11.78 4.95
N GLN A 94 5.04 11.54 6.25
CA GLN A 94 4.31 12.30 7.26
C GLN A 94 4.64 13.78 7.21
N GLN A 95 5.93 14.13 7.14
CA GLN A 95 6.33 15.53 7.08
C GLN A 95 5.79 16.19 5.82
N LEU A 96 5.95 15.55 4.66
CA LEU A 96 5.44 16.08 3.39
C LEU A 96 3.92 16.25 3.41
N SER A 97 3.18 15.27 3.93
CA SER A 97 1.72 15.30 4.00
C SER A 97 1.19 16.46 4.84
N ARG A 98 1.91 16.87 5.90
CA ARG A 98 1.55 18.01 6.77
C ARG A 98 1.71 19.36 6.07
N PHE A 99 2.53 19.45 5.03
CA PHE A 99 2.74 20.66 4.25
C PHE A 99 1.99 20.62 2.92
N THR A 100 0.80 20.03 2.90
CA THR A 100 -0.07 20.00 1.71
C THR A 100 -1.14 21.08 1.85
N PRO A 101 -0.96 22.30 1.27
CA PRO A 101 -1.94 23.40 1.36
C PRO A 101 -3.34 22.98 0.91
N GLU A 102 -3.41 22.07 -0.06
CA GLU A 102 -4.64 21.56 -0.64
C GLU A 102 -5.48 20.77 0.38
N ALA A 103 -4.86 20.21 1.42
CA ALA A 103 -5.59 19.56 2.51
C ALA A 103 -6.49 20.55 3.25
N SER A 104 -6.07 21.81 3.41
CA SER A 104 -6.85 22.86 4.08
C SER A 104 -8.06 23.28 3.25
N GLU A 105 -7.94 23.38 1.92
CA GLU A 105 -9.09 23.67 1.04
C GLU A 105 -10.11 22.52 0.99
N VAL A 106 -9.62 21.27 0.95
CA VAL A 106 -10.50 20.08 0.99
C VAL A 106 -11.20 19.98 2.34
N MET A 107 -10.54 20.34 3.43
CA MET A 107 -11.14 20.40 4.77
C MET A 107 -12.34 21.33 4.81
N GLU A 108 -12.17 22.58 4.34
CA GLU A 108 -13.23 23.61 4.32
C GLU A 108 -14.47 23.14 3.56
N LYS A 109 -14.29 22.48 2.41
CA LYS A 109 -15.41 21.99 1.59
C LYS A 109 -16.03 20.68 2.08
N SER A 110 -15.23 19.79 2.68
CA SER A 110 -15.70 18.47 3.09
C SER A 110 -16.22 18.42 4.53
N GLY A 111 -15.96 19.46 5.34
CA GLY A 111 -16.29 19.49 6.76
C GLY A 111 -15.54 18.44 7.58
N ARG A 112 -14.47 17.84 7.03
CA ARG A 112 -13.72 16.76 7.68
C ARG A 112 -12.62 17.32 8.58
N PRO A 113 -12.24 16.62 9.67
CA PRO A 113 -11.09 17.02 10.46
C PRO A 113 -9.80 17.02 9.63
N TYR A 114 -8.99 18.06 9.73
CA TYR A 114 -7.67 18.16 9.07
C TYR A 114 -6.80 16.91 9.31
N ALA A 115 -6.82 16.40 10.54
CA ALA A 115 -6.10 15.19 10.93
C ALA A 115 -6.48 13.96 10.08
N THR A 116 -7.76 13.79 9.72
CA THR A 116 -8.21 12.69 8.86
C THR A 116 -7.65 12.82 7.45
N LEU A 117 -7.56 14.03 6.90
CA LEU A 117 -6.96 14.27 5.58
C LEU A 117 -5.45 14.00 5.59
N VAL A 118 -4.75 14.38 6.67
CA VAL A 118 -3.34 14.04 6.88
C VAL A 118 -3.15 12.54 6.98
N GLY A 119 -4.01 11.85 7.76
CA GLY A 119 -3.99 10.39 7.86
C GLY A 119 -4.14 9.73 6.50
N TRP A 120 -5.11 10.17 5.70
CA TRP A 120 -5.30 9.68 4.34
C TRP A 120 -4.07 9.91 3.45
N ALA A 121 -3.47 11.10 3.50
CA ALA A 121 -2.28 11.42 2.70
C ALA A 121 -1.07 10.54 3.10
N VAL A 122 -0.88 10.31 4.40
CA VAL A 122 0.14 9.40 4.91
C VAL A 122 -0.11 7.97 4.44
N LEU A 123 -1.35 7.50 4.49
CA LEU A 123 -1.68 6.16 3.99
C LEU A 123 -1.38 6.03 2.48
N MET A 124 -1.78 7.03 1.68
CA MET A 124 -1.56 7.07 0.23
C MET A 124 -0.11 7.22 -0.20
N SER A 125 0.75 7.71 0.69
CA SER A 125 2.18 7.84 0.45
C SER A 125 2.95 6.51 0.50
N GLN A 126 2.34 5.45 1.03
CA GLN A 126 2.97 4.13 1.16
C GLN A 126 2.84 3.30 -0.12
N GLY A 127 3.56 2.18 -0.17
CA GLY A 127 3.73 1.35 -1.36
C GLY A 127 3.22 -0.08 -1.24
N GLU A 128 2.95 -0.73 -2.37
CA GLU A 128 2.76 -2.18 -2.49
C GLU A 128 3.44 -2.73 -3.75
N ASN A 129 4.15 -3.86 -3.60
CA ASN A 129 4.92 -4.50 -4.67
C ASN A 129 4.33 -5.83 -5.16
N MET A 130 3.54 -6.51 -4.35
CA MET A 130 3.19 -7.92 -4.55
C MET A 130 2.29 -8.17 -5.77
N ALA A 131 1.40 -7.23 -6.09
CA ALA A 131 0.45 -7.40 -7.18
C ALA A 131 1.02 -7.07 -8.56
N PHE A 132 2.02 -6.19 -8.65
CA PHE A 132 2.50 -5.66 -9.92
C PHE A 132 4.03 -5.71 -10.10
N THR A 133 4.79 -5.29 -9.09
CA THR A 133 6.26 -5.26 -9.15
C THR A 133 6.87 -6.67 -9.25
N TYR A 134 6.32 -7.66 -8.54
CA TYR A 134 6.84 -9.03 -8.56
C TYR A 134 6.76 -9.70 -9.94
N PRO A 135 5.60 -9.69 -10.64
CA PRO A 135 5.54 -10.14 -12.02
C PRO A 135 6.62 -9.50 -12.91
N LEU A 136 6.80 -8.17 -12.84
CA LEU A 136 7.81 -7.47 -13.65
C LEU A 136 9.23 -7.95 -13.37
N ILE A 137 9.59 -8.12 -12.09
CA ILE A 137 10.92 -8.60 -11.69
C ILE A 137 11.11 -10.06 -12.13
N ALA A 138 10.08 -10.88 -12.01
CA ALA A 138 10.12 -12.28 -12.44
C ALA A 138 10.28 -12.39 -13.97
N GLU A 139 9.57 -11.58 -14.75
CA GLU A 139 9.67 -11.54 -16.21
C GLU A 139 11.03 -11.02 -16.68
N ALA A 140 11.60 -10.03 -15.99
CA ALA A 140 12.95 -9.52 -16.26
C ALA A 140 14.07 -10.56 -16.05
N SER A 141 13.74 -11.72 -15.46
CA SER A 141 14.64 -12.87 -15.30
C SER A 141 15.96 -12.53 -14.60
N LEU A 142 15.94 -11.55 -13.69
CA LEU A 142 17.11 -11.14 -12.93
C LEU A 142 17.51 -12.24 -11.92
N PRO A 143 18.80 -12.63 -11.85
CA PRO A 143 19.26 -13.63 -10.89
C PRO A 143 18.89 -13.24 -9.45
N ASP A 144 18.22 -14.14 -8.74
CA ASP A 144 17.71 -13.92 -7.38
C ASP A 144 16.79 -12.69 -7.19
N GLY A 145 16.35 -12.03 -8.26
CA GLY A 145 15.66 -10.75 -8.17
C GLY A 145 14.34 -10.85 -7.42
N LEU A 146 13.56 -11.90 -7.66
CA LEU A 146 12.31 -12.12 -6.91
C LEU A 146 12.57 -12.40 -5.42
N ALA A 147 13.65 -13.14 -5.10
CA ALA A 147 14.03 -13.41 -3.72
C ALA A 147 14.47 -12.13 -2.99
N VAL A 148 15.23 -11.26 -3.66
CA VAL A 148 15.61 -9.93 -3.15
C VAL A 148 14.36 -9.07 -2.90
N ALA A 149 13.45 -8.99 -3.87
CA ALA A 149 12.23 -8.18 -3.76
C ALA A 149 11.34 -8.63 -2.59
N VAL A 150 11.22 -9.94 -2.41
CA VAL A 150 10.43 -10.50 -1.30
C VAL A 150 11.15 -10.31 0.03
N MET A 151 12.46 -10.49 0.09
CA MET A 151 13.23 -10.18 1.31
C MET A 151 13.13 -8.70 1.68
N TRP A 152 13.17 -7.81 0.69
CA TRP A 152 12.91 -6.39 0.90
C TRP A 152 11.51 -6.17 1.48
N ASP A 153 10.47 -6.76 0.89
CA ASP A 153 9.10 -6.58 1.39
C ASP A 153 8.90 -7.20 2.78
N LEU A 154 9.52 -8.36 3.04
CA LEU A 154 9.54 -9.02 4.34
C LEU A 154 10.25 -8.19 5.41
N GLY A 155 11.24 -7.38 5.05
CA GLY A 155 11.90 -6.51 6.02
C GLY A 155 10.99 -5.39 6.52
N ALA A 156 10.03 -4.95 5.69
CA ALA A 156 9.32 -3.72 5.97
C ALA A 156 7.93 -3.61 5.38
N ASN A 157 7.73 -3.77 4.06
CA ASN A 157 6.39 -3.58 3.46
C ASN A 157 5.33 -4.47 4.11
N VAL A 158 5.66 -5.69 4.49
CA VAL A 158 4.72 -6.56 5.21
C VAL A 158 4.40 -6.00 6.60
N TRP A 159 5.39 -5.57 7.37
CA TRP A 159 5.21 -5.14 8.77
C TRP A 159 4.69 -3.71 8.90
N LEU A 160 5.32 -2.79 8.18
CA LEU A 160 4.99 -1.38 8.16
C LEU A 160 3.74 -1.15 7.30
N CYS A 161 3.63 -1.72 6.09
CA CYS A 161 2.41 -1.49 5.33
C CYS A 161 1.21 -2.29 5.85
N GLN A 162 1.35 -3.49 6.43
CA GLN A 162 0.17 -4.19 6.97
C GLN A 162 -0.08 -3.96 8.47
N GLY A 163 0.91 -3.50 9.23
CA GLY A 163 0.73 -3.10 10.63
C GLY A 163 0.55 -1.60 10.78
N LEU A 164 1.54 -0.81 10.39
CA LEU A 164 1.53 0.64 10.62
C LEU A 164 0.40 1.35 9.86
N LEU A 165 0.00 0.91 8.66
CA LEU A 165 -1.16 1.50 7.96
C LEU A 165 -2.45 1.36 8.77
N TRP A 166 -2.70 0.21 9.39
CA TRP A 166 -3.89 0.02 10.23
C TRP A 166 -3.85 0.89 11.48
N GLY A 167 -2.67 1.01 12.11
CA GLY A 167 -2.47 1.91 13.25
C GLY A 167 -2.69 3.37 12.89
N VAL A 168 -2.08 3.85 11.80
CA VAL A 168 -2.26 5.22 11.28
C VAL A 168 -3.72 5.47 10.94
N ALA A 169 -4.35 4.56 10.22
CA ALA A 169 -5.75 4.69 9.84
C ALA A 169 -6.64 4.83 11.07
N ALA A 170 -6.47 3.97 12.08
CA ALA A 170 -7.21 4.04 13.34
C ALA A 170 -6.98 5.36 14.07
N ILE A 171 -5.73 5.81 14.21
CA ILE A 171 -5.37 7.05 14.93
C ILE A 171 -6.01 8.27 14.27
N TYR A 172 -5.95 8.36 12.94
CA TYR A 172 -6.48 9.49 12.18
C TYR A 172 -7.94 9.30 11.76
N SER A 173 -8.59 8.23 12.21
CA SER A 173 -9.98 7.92 11.86
C SER A 173 -10.94 9.01 12.36
N PRO A 174 -12.01 9.32 11.60
CA PRO A 174 -13.01 10.30 12.02
C PRO A 174 -13.60 10.00 13.40
N GLN A 175 -13.79 8.72 13.78
CA GLN A 175 -14.32 8.37 15.09
C GLN A 175 -13.37 8.77 16.21
N VAL A 176 -12.07 8.48 16.08
CA VAL A 176 -11.07 8.86 17.09
C VAL A 176 -10.92 10.37 17.18
N GLN A 177 -10.95 11.07 16.03
CA GLN A 177 -10.92 12.53 16.03
C GLN A 177 -12.17 13.11 16.71
N ALA A 178 -13.37 12.59 16.40
CA ALA A 178 -14.60 13.03 17.05
C ALA A 178 -14.59 12.80 18.57
N SER A 179 -14.07 11.67 19.05
CA SER A 179 -13.95 11.39 20.50
C SER A 179 -12.86 12.22 21.19
N ALA A 180 -11.76 12.53 20.52
CA ALA A 180 -10.68 13.36 21.07
C ALA A 180 -11.05 14.84 21.16
N TYR A 181 -11.99 15.30 20.32
CA TYR A 181 -12.49 16.68 20.29
C TYR A 181 -13.95 16.79 20.76
N ALA A 182 -14.50 15.74 21.39
CA ALA A 182 -15.79 15.85 22.05
C ALA A 182 -15.66 16.91 23.16
N PRO A 183 -16.57 17.90 23.23
CA PRO A 183 -16.53 18.86 24.31
C PRO A 183 -16.60 18.09 25.62
N ILE A 184 -15.57 18.24 26.44
CA ILE A 184 -15.62 17.76 27.82
C ILE A 184 -16.78 18.55 28.44
N ASP A 185 -17.81 17.87 28.91
CA ASP A 185 -18.88 18.46 29.71
C ASP A 185 -18.23 19.10 30.96
N GLN A 186 -17.75 20.33 30.82
CA GLN A 186 -17.45 21.22 31.92
C GLN A 186 -18.65 22.17 32.04
N PRO A 187 -19.43 22.08 33.13
CA PRO A 187 -20.34 23.15 33.47
C PRO A 187 -19.48 24.30 33.99
N GLY A 188 -19.20 25.27 33.13
CA GLY A 188 -18.46 26.47 33.47
C GLY A 188 -18.80 27.56 32.48
N GLU A 189 -19.57 28.54 32.94
CA GLU A 189 -20.01 29.69 32.17
C GLU A 189 -18.83 30.48 31.59
N GLY A 190 -18.94 30.85 30.31
CA GLY A 190 -18.41 32.11 29.80
C GLY A 190 -16.88 32.27 29.76
N GLU A 191 -16.18 31.43 28.99
CA GLU A 191 -14.90 31.83 28.41
C GLU A 191 -14.92 31.58 26.90
N ASP A 192 -14.62 32.64 26.15
CA ASP A 192 -14.41 32.61 24.71
C ASP A 192 -13.50 31.43 24.36
N LEU A 193 -13.96 30.51 23.50
CA LEU A 193 -13.16 29.42 22.94
C LEU A 193 -11.88 30.00 22.31
N PRO A 194 -10.70 29.96 22.96
CA PRO A 194 -9.50 30.56 22.41
C PRO A 194 -8.95 29.62 21.33
N ASP A 195 -8.00 30.13 20.54
CA ASP A 195 -7.22 29.51 19.47
C ASP A 195 -6.51 28.16 19.76
N MET A 196 -6.99 27.37 20.74
CA MET A 196 -6.54 26.01 21.09
C MET A 196 -6.45 25.07 19.89
N PHE A 197 -7.26 25.26 18.85
CA PHE A 197 -7.25 24.39 17.68
C PHE A 197 -5.92 24.47 16.91
N LEU A 198 -5.30 25.65 16.87
CA LEU A 198 -4.02 25.87 16.18
C LEU A 198 -2.81 25.57 17.06
N ASP A 199 -2.91 25.81 18.37
CA ASP A 199 -1.79 25.57 19.29
C ASP A 199 -1.67 24.11 19.73
N ASP A 200 -2.75 23.34 19.84
CA ASP A 200 -2.67 21.89 20.11
C ASP A 200 -2.11 21.11 18.89
N LEU A 201 -2.34 21.65 17.68
CA LEU A 201 -1.70 21.22 16.43
C LEU A 201 -0.18 21.48 16.42
N LYS A 202 0.30 22.49 17.16
CA LYS A 202 1.75 22.75 17.34
C LYS A 202 2.37 21.84 18.40
N VAL A 203 1.66 21.49 19.47
CA VAL A 203 2.19 20.63 20.56
C VAL A 203 2.31 19.16 20.12
N ARG A 204 1.46 18.68 19.21
CA ARG A 204 1.56 17.31 18.63
C ARG A 204 2.69 17.14 17.60
N ARG A 205 3.59 18.13 17.44
CA ARG A 205 4.70 18.12 16.47
C ARG A 205 5.80 17.10 16.77
N LEU A 206 5.90 16.51 17.96
CA LEU A 206 7.13 15.81 18.41
C LEU A 206 7.02 14.33 18.82
N GLY A 207 5.89 13.64 18.71
CA GLY A 207 5.86 12.20 19.03
C GLY A 207 4.64 11.43 18.52
N PHE A 208 4.89 10.45 17.63
CA PHE A 208 3.87 9.64 16.94
C PHE A 208 2.89 8.91 17.89
N PHE A 209 3.35 8.47 19.07
CA PHE A 209 2.51 7.86 20.10
C PHE A 209 2.49 8.62 21.43
N ALA A 210 3.38 9.59 21.65
CA ALA A 210 3.57 10.16 22.98
C ALA A 210 2.36 11.02 23.43
N GLY A 211 1.72 11.73 22.48
CA GLY A 211 0.60 12.65 22.77
C GLY A 211 -0.81 12.14 22.46
N LEU A 212 -0.98 10.84 22.13
CA LEU A 212 -2.31 10.29 21.84
C LEU A 212 -3.06 9.90 23.13
N PRO A 213 -4.39 10.09 23.19
CA PRO A 213 -5.21 9.52 24.26
C PRO A 213 -4.98 8.00 24.37
N ALA A 214 -4.96 7.46 25.59
CA ALA A 214 -4.73 6.02 25.81
C ALA A 214 -5.69 5.13 24.98
N GLY A 215 -6.98 5.49 24.93
CA GLY A 215 -7.98 4.78 24.13
C GLY A 215 -7.69 4.76 22.63
N ALA A 216 -7.06 5.82 22.07
CA ALA A 216 -6.67 5.85 20.67
C ALA A 216 -5.50 4.90 20.38
N LYS A 217 -4.58 4.73 21.35
CA LYS A 217 -3.47 3.76 21.24
C LYS A 217 -3.98 2.33 21.28
N ASP A 218 -4.92 2.05 22.17
CA ASP A 218 -5.51 0.70 22.32
C ASP A 218 -6.28 0.31 21.06
N MET A 219 -7.09 1.21 20.51
CA MET A 219 -7.79 0.99 19.23
C MET A 219 -6.82 0.74 18.08
N ALA A 220 -5.75 1.52 17.99
CA ALA A 220 -4.72 1.33 16.97
C ALA A 220 -4.04 -0.03 17.11
N MET A 221 -3.62 -0.41 18.33
CA MET A 221 -2.99 -1.69 18.61
C MET A 221 -3.93 -2.86 18.29
N GLN A 222 -5.20 -2.75 18.67
CA GLN A 222 -6.22 -3.76 18.37
C GLN A 222 -6.45 -3.90 16.87
N ALA A 223 -6.47 -2.79 16.11
CA ALA A 223 -6.58 -2.81 14.66
C ALA A 223 -5.39 -3.55 14.01
N VAL A 224 -4.17 -3.34 14.52
CA VAL A 224 -2.96 -4.05 14.05
C VAL A 224 -3.03 -5.55 14.35
N ILE A 225 -3.28 -5.93 15.60
CA ILE A 225 -3.28 -7.34 16.02
C ILE A 225 -4.44 -8.12 15.40
N SER A 226 -5.56 -7.45 15.13
CA SER A 226 -6.72 -8.06 14.48
C SER A 226 -6.58 -8.18 12.95
N SER A 227 -5.52 -7.63 12.34
CA SER A 227 -5.25 -7.70 10.91
C SER A 227 -5.05 -9.16 10.47
N VAL A 228 -5.99 -9.66 9.65
CA VAL A 228 -5.92 -11.01 9.07
C VAL A 228 -4.72 -11.13 8.13
N LEU A 229 -4.38 -10.06 7.41
CA LEU A 229 -3.23 -10.02 6.50
C LEU A 229 -1.92 -10.18 7.28
N LEU A 230 -1.75 -9.44 8.37
CA LEU A 230 -0.56 -9.57 9.23
C LEU A 230 -0.43 -11.00 9.78
N ARG A 231 -1.53 -11.59 10.25
CA ARG A 231 -1.53 -12.99 10.73
C ARG A 231 -1.16 -13.98 9.63
N ALA A 232 -1.69 -13.83 8.43
CA ALA A 232 -1.36 -14.71 7.30
C ALA A 232 0.12 -14.59 6.92
N CYS A 233 0.68 -13.38 6.95
CA CYS A 233 2.11 -13.17 6.71
C CYS A 233 2.97 -13.83 7.80
N LEU A 234 2.61 -13.64 9.07
CA LEU A 234 3.29 -14.25 10.21
C LEU A 234 3.31 -15.78 10.11
N VAL A 235 2.16 -16.37 9.78
CA VAL A 235 2.05 -17.83 9.60
C VAL A 235 2.90 -18.29 8.42
N GLY A 236 2.81 -17.63 7.26
CA GLY A 236 3.58 -18.00 6.06
C GLY A 236 5.09 -17.96 6.29
N ILE A 237 5.57 -16.87 6.89
CA ILE A 237 6.99 -16.72 7.26
C ILE A 237 7.38 -17.80 8.28
N GLY A 238 6.57 -18.02 9.32
CA GLY A 238 6.85 -19.03 10.35
C GLY A 238 6.98 -20.43 9.77
N LEU A 239 6.06 -20.83 8.90
CA LEU A 239 6.07 -22.13 8.21
C LEU A 239 7.28 -22.27 7.27
N ASN A 240 7.67 -21.19 6.61
CA ASN A 240 8.87 -21.17 5.78
C ASN A 240 10.15 -21.31 6.60
N LEU A 241 10.28 -20.58 7.72
CA LEU A 241 11.45 -20.60 8.58
C LEU A 241 11.70 -21.96 9.23
N ILE A 242 10.64 -22.70 9.59
CA ILE A 242 10.75 -24.08 10.07
C ILE A 242 10.93 -25.09 8.93
N GLN A 243 11.03 -24.62 7.67
CA GLN A 243 11.17 -25.42 6.46
C GLN A 243 10.07 -26.48 6.30
N LEU A 244 8.85 -26.18 6.73
CA LEU A 244 7.72 -27.09 6.55
C LEU A 244 7.34 -27.11 5.05
N PRO A 245 7.40 -28.25 4.36
CA PRO A 245 7.00 -28.31 2.95
C PRO A 245 5.50 -28.06 2.82
N LEU A 246 5.11 -27.21 1.86
CA LEU A 246 3.71 -26.99 1.51
C LEU A 246 3.17 -28.23 0.76
N PRO A 247 2.13 -28.92 1.28
CA PRO A 247 1.56 -30.08 0.58
C PRO A 247 0.98 -29.69 -0.78
N GLY A 248 1.23 -30.50 -1.83
CA GLY A 248 0.86 -30.15 -3.21
C GLY A 248 -0.62 -29.80 -3.42
N ILE A 249 -1.54 -30.54 -2.78
CA ILE A 249 -2.99 -30.25 -2.86
C ILE A 249 -3.30 -28.85 -2.30
N LEU A 250 -2.65 -28.49 -1.20
CA LEU A 250 -2.83 -27.18 -0.58
C LEU A 250 -2.18 -26.09 -1.43
N ASP A 251 -1.01 -26.36 -2.03
CA ASP A 251 -0.36 -25.45 -2.97
C ASP A 251 -1.26 -25.14 -4.17
N ASP A 252 -1.84 -26.16 -4.79
CA ASP A 252 -2.74 -26.01 -5.94
C ASP A 252 -4.00 -25.21 -5.57
N GLY A 253 -4.61 -25.52 -4.42
CA GLY A 253 -5.76 -24.77 -3.92
C GLY A 253 -5.43 -23.30 -3.66
N LEU A 254 -4.33 -23.02 -2.96
CA LEU A 254 -3.89 -21.67 -2.67
C LEU A 254 -3.48 -20.90 -3.95
N ARG A 255 -2.91 -21.59 -4.94
CA ARG A 255 -2.57 -21.01 -6.24
C ARG A 255 -3.82 -20.53 -6.97
N TYR A 256 -4.88 -21.35 -6.97
CA TYR A 256 -6.17 -20.98 -7.55
C TYR A 256 -6.77 -19.77 -6.83
N VAL A 257 -6.80 -19.79 -5.50
CA VAL A 257 -7.26 -18.65 -4.68
C VAL A 257 -6.47 -17.37 -5.01
N GLY A 258 -5.15 -17.49 -5.17
CA GLY A 258 -4.28 -16.39 -5.56
C GLY A 258 -4.64 -15.76 -6.90
N SER A 259 -4.94 -16.59 -7.91
CA SER A 259 -5.38 -16.10 -9.22
C SER A 259 -6.70 -15.35 -9.14
N LEU A 260 -7.67 -15.88 -8.37
CA LEU A 260 -8.96 -15.24 -8.15
C LEU A 260 -8.81 -13.90 -7.41
N CYS A 261 -7.93 -13.85 -6.41
CA CYS A 261 -7.64 -12.61 -5.66
C CYS A 261 -7.22 -11.48 -6.59
N LYS A 262 -6.29 -11.72 -7.53
CA LYS A 262 -5.81 -10.70 -8.48
C LYS A 262 -6.95 -10.18 -9.35
N VAL A 263 -7.77 -11.07 -9.88
CA VAL A 263 -8.94 -10.71 -10.71
C VAL A 263 -9.92 -9.84 -9.92
N MET A 264 -10.23 -10.23 -8.68
CA MET A 264 -11.13 -9.49 -7.81
C MET A 264 -10.57 -8.11 -7.40
N LEU A 265 -9.26 -8.00 -7.16
CA LEU A 265 -8.62 -6.73 -6.85
C LEU A 265 -8.76 -5.72 -8.01
N TYR A 266 -8.45 -6.13 -9.24
CA TYR A 266 -8.59 -5.23 -10.40
C TYR A 266 -10.05 -4.84 -10.66
N PHE A 267 -10.97 -5.78 -10.51
CA PHE A 267 -12.40 -5.50 -10.61
C PHE A 267 -12.87 -4.51 -9.53
N LEU A 268 -12.46 -4.69 -8.27
CA LEU A 268 -12.80 -3.80 -7.17
C LEU A 268 -12.24 -2.39 -7.37
N VAL A 269 -11.02 -2.26 -7.87
CA VAL A 269 -10.46 -0.96 -8.27
C VAL A 269 -11.38 -0.29 -9.27
N GLY A 270 -11.85 -0.99 -10.30
CA GLY A 270 -12.83 -0.46 -11.26
C GLY A 270 -14.17 -0.08 -10.62
N LEU A 271 -14.69 -0.93 -9.73
CA LEU A 271 -15.98 -0.75 -9.07
C LEU A 271 -16.00 0.50 -8.17
N TYR A 272 -14.89 0.78 -7.49
CA TYR A 272 -14.76 1.96 -6.62
C TYR A 272 -14.14 3.17 -7.34
N ALA A 273 -13.53 3.00 -8.52
CA ALA A 273 -12.93 4.08 -9.28
C ALA A 273 -14.01 5.05 -9.74
N ASP A 274 -13.95 6.30 -9.30
CA ASP A 274 -14.84 7.34 -9.77
C ASP A 274 -14.04 8.53 -10.29
N PHE A 275 -14.13 8.74 -11.60
CA PHE A 275 -13.43 9.81 -12.30
C PHE A 275 -14.18 11.15 -12.24
N ASN A 276 -15.38 11.18 -11.65
CA ASN A 276 -16.08 12.43 -11.40
C ASN A 276 -15.51 13.14 -10.16
N LEU A 277 -14.26 13.60 -10.26
CA LEU A 277 -13.56 14.34 -9.21
C LEU A 277 -13.74 15.84 -9.39
N SER A 278 -13.93 16.56 -8.28
CA SER A 278 -13.82 18.02 -8.32
C SER A 278 -12.37 18.42 -8.64
N ALA A 279 -12.17 19.63 -9.18
CA ALA A 279 -10.83 20.13 -9.45
C ALA A 279 -9.95 20.17 -8.18
N ASN A 280 -10.55 20.44 -7.01
CA ASN A 280 -9.83 20.46 -5.74
C ASN A 280 -9.45 19.05 -5.27
N ASP A 281 -10.35 18.08 -5.41
CA ASP A 281 -10.04 16.68 -5.10
C ASP A 281 -8.92 16.15 -5.99
N PHE A 282 -8.97 16.47 -7.29
CA PHE A 282 -7.91 16.08 -8.22
C PHE A 282 -6.58 16.74 -7.87
N LYS A 283 -6.56 18.04 -7.58
CA LYS A 283 -5.35 18.74 -7.10
C LYS A 283 -4.79 18.09 -5.84
N PHE A 284 -5.64 17.75 -4.87
CA PHE A 284 -5.22 17.10 -3.63
C PHE A 284 -4.60 15.72 -3.89
N VAL A 285 -5.24 14.88 -4.71
CA VAL A 285 -4.68 13.59 -5.13
C VAL A 285 -3.33 13.77 -5.80
N VAL A 286 -3.21 14.70 -6.76
CA VAL A 286 -1.97 14.97 -7.48
C VAL A 286 -0.88 15.50 -6.53
N ALA A 287 -1.21 16.37 -5.58
CA ALA A 287 -0.26 16.88 -4.60
C ALA A 287 0.32 15.75 -3.74
N VAL A 288 -0.53 14.88 -3.19
CA VAL A 288 -0.11 13.74 -2.38
C VAL A 288 0.72 12.73 -3.20
N LEU A 289 0.31 12.43 -4.43
CA LEU A 289 1.07 11.53 -5.31
C LEU A 289 2.42 12.13 -5.72
N SER A 290 2.49 13.44 -5.96
CA SER A 290 3.74 14.12 -6.33
C SER A 290 4.74 14.09 -5.17
N GLN A 291 4.27 14.36 -3.94
CA GLN A 291 5.08 14.26 -2.72
C GLN A 291 5.58 12.83 -2.51
N ARG A 292 4.71 11.83 -2.71
CA ARG A 292 5.09 10.42 -2.65
C ARG A 292 6.16 10.08 -3.67
N LEU A 293 5.98 10.46 -4.93
CA LEU A 293 6.94 10.16 -5.99
C LEU A 293 8.29 10.81 -5.70
N LEU A 294 8.28 12.05 -5.20
CA LEU A 294 9.49 12.73 -4.75
C LEU A 294 10.18 11.95 -3.62
N ALA A 295 9.44 11.49 -2.61
CA ALA A 295 9.99 10.66 -1.54
C ALA A 295 10.59 9.36 -2.06
N GLN A 296 9.91 8.66 -2.96
CA GLN A 296 10.40 7.43 -3.58
C GLN A 296 11.68 7.67 -4.41
N ILE A 297 11.75 8.78 -5.17
CA ILE A 297 12.95 9.16 -5.92
C ILE A 297 14.11 9.44 -4.97
N ILE A 298 13.90 10.20 -3.89
CA ILE A 298 14.93 10.49 -2.89
C ILE A 298 15.46 9.19 -2.29
N LEU A 299 14.58 8.27 -1.91
CA LEU A 299 14.96 6.98 -1.33
C LEU A 299 15.70 6.09 -2.33
N ALA A 300 15.25 6.05 -3.59
CA ALA A 300 15.91 5.33 -4.67
C ALA A 300 17.33 5.87 -4.90
N VAL A 301 17.51 7.19 -4.92
CA VAL A 301 18.83 7.83 -5.04
C VAL A 301 19.71 7.47 -3.83
N LEU A 302 19.18 7.54 -2.60
CA LEU A 302 19.91 7.15 -1.40
C LEU A 302 20.35 5.69 -1.46
N VAL A 303 19.49 4.78 -1.90
CA VAL A 303 19.85 3.37 -2.12
C VAL A 303 20.96 3.23 -3.16
N MET A 304 20.91 4.01 -4.25
CA MET A 304 21.90 3.96 -5.32
C MET A 304 23.29 4.43 -4.88
N ILE A 305 23.37 5.45 -4.02
CA ILE A 305 24.65 6.13 -3.73
C ILE A 305 25.19 5.90 -2.32
N ALA A 306 24.33 5.61 -1.33
CA ALA A 306 24.70 5.65 0.08
C ALA A 306 24.50 4.32 0.82
N ILE A 307 23.57 3.46 0.37
CA ILE A 307 23.28 2.21 1.08
C ILE A 307 24.08 1.07 0.46
N PRO A 308 24.98 0.41 1.23
CA PRO A 308 25.75 -0.72 0.71
C PRO A 308 24.81 -1.91 0.46
N MET A 309 24.80 -2.38 -0.80
CA MET A 309 24.00 -3.52 -1.22
C MET A 309 24.87 -4.75 -1.47
N PRO A 310 24.34 -5.97 -1.23
CA PRO A 310 25.11 -7.21 -1.36
C PRO A 310 25.51 -7.50 -2.81
N SER A 311 24.79 -6.95 -3.79
CA SER A 311 25.14 -7.02 -5.21
C SER A 311 24.51 -5.86 -5.98
N ILE A 312 25.01 -5.63 -7.20
CA ILE A 312 24.42 -4.67 -8.15
C ILE A 312 22.98 -5.06 -8.48
N VAL A 313 22.75 -6.35 -8.78
CA VAL A 313 21.40 -6.86 -9.06
C VAL A 313 20.44 -6.62 -7.90
N ALA A 314 20.90 -6.84 -6.66
CA ALA A 314 20.06 -6.58 -5.49
C ALA A 314 19.71 -5.10 -5.34
N ARG A 315 20.67 -4.21 -5.57
CA ARG A 315 20.44 -2.76 -5.56
C ARG A 315 19.41 -2.35 -6.62
N ASP A 316 19.58 -2.81 -7.85
CA ASP A 316 18.73 -2.44 -8.98
C ASP A 316 17.28 -2.93 -8.76
N VAL A 317 17.12 -4.16 -8.26
CA VAL A 317 15.82 -4.72 -7.83
C VAL A 317 15.19 -3.88 -6.72
N ILE A 318 15.95 -3.47 -5.70
CA ILE A 318 15.43 -2.66 -4.60
C ILE A 318 14.97 -1.29 -5.12
N VAL A 319 15.71 -0.66 -6.03
CA VAL A 319 15.32 0.61 -6.65
C VAL A 319 13.99 0.49 -7.39
N VAL A 320 13.81 -0.58 -8.18
CA VAL A 320 12.52 -0.89 -8.82
C VAL A 320 11.41 -1.09 -7.78
N THR A 321 11.74 -1.76 -6.68
CA THR A 321 10.81 -2.08 -5.58
C THR A 321 10.42 -0.85 -4.76
N ILE A 322 11.24 0.20 -4.69
CA ILE A 322 10.91 1.48 -4.03
C ILE A 322 9.89 2.27 -4.85
N LEU A 323 9.94 2.17 -6.17
CA LEU A 323 8.95 2.75 -7.10
C LEU A 323 7.63 1.95 -7.13
N SER A 324 7.26 1.35 -6.01
CA SER A 324 6.04 0.57 -5.84
C SER A 324 4.76 1.37 -6.10
N SER A 325 3.74 0.68 -6.57
CA SER A 325 2.37 1.18 -6.78
C SER A 325 1.61 1.44 -5.48
N GLY A 326 0.45 2.11 -5.55
CA GLY A 326 -0.40 2.35 -4.38
C GLY A 326 -0.93 1.05 -3.75
N PRO A 327 -0.99 0.92 -2.41
CA PRO A 327 -1.46 -0.30 -1.79
C PRO A 327 -2.95 -0.49 -2.03
N SER A 328 -3.29 -1.59 -2.69
CA SER A 328 -4.67 -1.98 -3.00
C SER A 328 -5.52 -2.17 -1.73
N VAL A 329 -4.88 -2.58 -0.64
CA VAL A 329 -5.50 -2.75 0.68
C VAL A 329 -5.99 -1.45 1.32
N LEU A 330 -5.49 -0.28 0.89
CA LEU A 330 -5.88 1.01 1.49
C LEU A 330 -7.38 1.25 1.40
N MET A 331 -8.00 0.88 0.28
CA MET A 331 -9.45 0.97 0.11
C MET A 331 -10.20 0.20 1.21
N HIS A 332 -9.70 -0.99 1.57
CA HIS A 332 -10.26 -1.77 2.66
C HIS A 332 -10.02 -1.09 4.01
N ILE A 333 -8.79 -0.67 4.30
CA ILE A 333 -8.41 -0.03 5.57
C ILE A 333 -9.23 1.23 5.83
N LEU A 334 -9.37 2.11 4.84
CA LEU A 334 -10.10 3.36 4.95
C LEU A 334 -11.60 3.14 5.21
N ALA A 335 -12.19 2.15 4.56
CA ALA A 335 -13.60 1.83 4.77
C ALA A 335 -13.86 1.17 6.13
N GLU A 336 -12.96 0.29 6.62
CA GLU A 336 -13.09 -0.32 7.96
C GLU A 336 -12.87 0.70 9.08
N THR A 337 -12.01 1.70 8.86
CA THR A 337 -11.72 2.77 9.83
C THR A 337 -12.59 4.01 9.63
N GLY A 338 -13.66 3.92 8.84
CA GLY A 338 -14.70 4.96 8.75
C GLY A 338 -14.28 6.26 8.09
N TYR A 339 -13.25 6.28 7.24
CA TYR A 339 -12.86 7.48 6.48
C TYR A 339 -13.94 7.93 5.49
N GLY A 340 -14.95 7.10 5.26
CA GLY A 340 -16.12 7.43 4.44
C GLY A 340 -15.86 7.35 2.94
N PRO A 341 -16.94 7.31 2.14
CA PRO A 341 -16.89 6.94 0.72
C PRO A 341 -16.07 7.92 -0.13
N HIS A 342 -16.04 9.21 0.23
CA HIS A 342 -15.27 10.22 -0.50
C HIS A 342 -13.77 9.91 -0.54
N LEU A 343 -13.16 9.66 0.63
CA LEU A 343 -11.73 9.39 0.73
C LEU A 343 -11.36 8.01 0.19
N VAL A 344 -12.27 7.03 0.28
CA VAL A 344 -12.13 5.73 -0.39
C VAL A 344 -12.07 5.92 -1.92
N LYS A 345 -12.97 6.74 -2.47
CA LYS A 345 -12.95 7.13 -3.89
C LYS A 345 -11.65 7.82 -4.29
N LEU A 346 -11.19 8.82 -3.53
CA LEU A 346 -9.90 9.47 -3.81
C LEU A 346 -8.74 8.48 -3.77
N CYS A 347 -8.77 7.53 -2.83
CA CYS A 347 -7.74 6.50 -2.67
C CYS A 347 -7.66 5.60 -3.90
N VAL A 348 -8.80 5.17 -4.43
CA VAL A 348 -8.86 4.30 -5.62
C VAL A 348 -8.35 5.04 -6.84
N THR A 349 -8.78 6.29 -7.06
CA THR A 349 -8.29 7.10 -8.18
C THR A 349 -6.80 7.37 -8.07
N GLY A 350 -6.32 7.74 -6.88
CA GLY A 350 -4.91 7.97 -6.63
C GLY A 350 -4.06 6.70 -6.82
N SER A 351 -4.58 5.54 -6.38
CA SER A 351 -3.91 4.25 -6.56
C SER A 351 -3.80 3.88 -8.03
N LEU A 352 -4.85 4.12 -8.83
CA LEU A 352 -4.83 3.86 -10.27
C LEU A 352 -3.79 4.72 -11.00
N ILE A 353 -3.76 6.03 -10.70
CA ILE A 353 -2.75 6.94 -11.26
C ILE A 353 -1.34 6.50 -10.84
N SER A 354 -1.14 6.20 -9.55
CA SER A 354 0.13 5.72 -9.01
C SER A 354 0.58 4.43 -9.70
N THR A 355 -0.30 3.44 -9.86
CA THR A 355 0.03 2.17 -10.53
C THR A 355 0.51 2.40 -11.95
N LEU A 356 -0.20 3.20 -12.75
CA LEU A 356 0.21 3.48 -14.14
C LEU A 356 1.58 4.15 -14.22
N LEU A 357 1.81 5.17 -13.38
CA LEU A 357 3.09 5.89 -13.34
C LEU A 357 4.23 4.98 -12.88
N CYS A 358 4.05 4.31 -11.75
CA CYS A 358 5.04 3.41 -11.15
C CYS A 358 5.41 2.27 -12.11
N LEU A 359 4.44 1.61 -12.73
CA LEU A 359 4.72 0.51 -13.65
C LEU A 359 5.50 0.99 -14.87
N THR A 360 5.13 2.15 -15.42
CA THR A 360 5.87 2.74 -16.56
C THR A 360 7.33 2.99 -16.20
N LEU A 361 7.59 3.58 -15.03
CA LEU A 361 8.94 3.87 -14.55
C LEU A 361 9.72 2.59 -14.22
N GLN A 362 9.09 1.61 -13.56
CA GLN A 362 9.70 0.32 -13.25
C GLN A 362 10.11 -0.43 -14.51
N THR A 363 9.23 -0.51 -15.51
CA THR A 363 9.55 -1.13 -16.81
C THR A 363 10.71 -0.42 -17.49
N ALA A 364 10.71 0.92 -17.52
CA ALA A 364 11.79 1.69 -18.12
C ALA A 364 13.15 1.43 -17.43
N LEU A 365 13.16 1.34 -16.10
CA LEU A 365 14.38 1.03 -15.33
C LEU A 365 14.86 -0.39 -15.57
N LEU A 366 13.96 -1.38 -15.56
CA LEU A 366 14.33 -2.77 -15.83
C LEU A 366 14.95 -2.93 -17.22
N VAL A 367 14.40 -2.27 -18.24
CA VAL A 367 14.98 -2.24 -19.60
C VAL A 367 16.37 -1.62 -19.59
N HIS A 368 16.58 -0.54 -18.82
CA HIS A 368 17.89 0.10 -18.70
C HIS A 368 18.91 -0.83 -18.02
N PHE A 369 18.56 -1.44 -16.89
CA PHE A 369 19.42 -2.35 -16.14
C PHE A 369 19.74 -3.65 -16.89
N HIS A 370 18.91 -4.07 -17.83
CA HIS A 370 19.18 -5.24 -18.67
C HIS A 370 20.11 -4.95 -19.86
N ARG A 371 20.31 -3.67 -20.21
CA ARG A 371 21.12 -3.24 -21.36
C ARG A 371 22.53 -2.76 -21.00
N GLY A 372 22.75 -2.35 -19.75
CA GLY A 372 24.05 -1.94 -19.22
C GLY A 372 24.69 -3.09 -18.46
#